data_AF-A0A1C4W3B0-F1
#
_entry.id   AF-A0A1C4W3B0-F1
#
_cell.length_a   1.000
_cell.length_b   1.000
_cell.length_c   1.000
_cell.angle_alpha   90.00
_cell.angle_beta   90.00
_cell.angle_gamma   90.00
#
_symmetry.space_group_name_H-M   'P 1'
#
loop_
_entity.id
_entity.type
_entity.pdbx_description
1 polymer ?
#
loop_
_entity_poly.entity_id
_entity_poly.type
_entity_poly.pdbx_seq_one_letter_code
_entity_poly.pdbx_strand_id
1 'polypeptide(L)'
;MLSGRSALNAVCTGASSAHFTPGSARTVQPVGGAAAVAAAGRFDQVLYDLMGKALGVPAYRLTGGACRDRVRVYANGWYTGDREPAAFAELSRAELRRSIDIVAAVRAAVGPETELYVEGHARFAMHTAARLVRELEPFDLGWFEEPLPWTHIERYAELRARATMPISGGEHFHNRYEYARLFATDAVDIIQPDLSMAGGFTEVRKLAAIADQMPRLRFMPPYRSSL
;
A
#
# COMPACT_ATOMS: atom_id res chain seq x y z
N MET A 1 -28.18 14.84 -11.70
CA MET A 1 -27.55 15.24 -10.43
C MET A 1 -27.13 13.99 -9.67
N LEU A 2 -25.91 13.49 -9.87
CA LEU A 2 -25.34 12.37 -9.10
C LEU A 2 -23.84 12.66 -8.89
N SER A 3 -23.56 13.62 -8.01
CA SER A 3 -22.24 13.80 -7.41
C SER A 3 -22.28 13.07 -6.06
N GLY A 4 -21.63 11.91 -5.98
CA GLY A 4 -21.55 11.13 -4.75
C GLY A 4 -20.18 10.50 -4.65
N ARG A 5 -19.52 10.77 -3.52
CA ARG A 5 -18.13 10.42 -3.22
C ARG A 5 -17.97 8.89 -3.12
N SER A 6 -16.92 8.33 -3.73
CA SER A 6 -16.53 6.92 -3.59
C SER A 6 -15.40 6.80 -2.55
N ALA A 7 -15.49 5.82 -1.65
CA ALA A 7 -14.62 5.75 -0.48
C ALA A 7 -13.72 4.50 -0.38
N LEU A 8 -13.67 3.58 -1.34
CA LEU A 8 -12.76 2.41 -1.27
C LEU A 8 -12.28 2.02 -2.65
N ASN A 9 -10.97 1.90 -2.91
CA ASN A 9 -10.44 1.44 -4.21
C ASN A 9 -10.44 -0.10 -4.25
N ALA A 10 -10.89 -0.68 -5.37
CA ALA A 10 -10.75 -2.11 -5.65
C ALA A 10 -9.68 -2.31 -6.74
N VAL A 11 -8.74 -3.21 -6.48
CA VAL A 11 -7.48 -3.38 -7.22
C VAL A 11 -7.33 -4.86 -7.54
N CYS A 12 -7.01 -5.24 -8.77
CA CYS A 12 -6.98 -6.65 -9.20
C CYS A 12 -5.71 -6.97 -10.03
N THR A 13 -5.32 -8.23 -10.12
CA THR A 13 -4.17 -8.62 -10.96
C THR A 13 -4.53 -8.66 -12.44
N GLY A 14 -3.92 -7.80 -13.27
CA GLY A 14 -4.11 -7.78 -14.73
C GLY A 14 -3.16 -6.79 -15.44
N ALA A 15 -2.62 -7.16 -16.60
CA ALA A 15 -1.61 -6.39 -17.32
C ALA A 15 -2.22 -5.35 -18.29
N SER A 16 -1.89 -4.06 -18.12
CA SER A 16 -1.97 -3.05 -19.19
C SER A 16 -1.26 -1.75 -18.78
N SER A 17 -0.50 -1.17 -19.71
CA SER A 17 0.25 0.09 -19.59
C SER A 17 -0.63 1.34 -19.63
N ALA A 18 -0.32 2.37 -18.84
CA ALA A 18 -0.96 3.69 -18.96
C ALA A 18 0.03 4.85 -18.71
N HIS A 19 -0.16 5.93 -19.48
CA HIS A 19 0.64 7.16 -19.51
C HIS A 19 0.28 8.14 -18.37
N PHE A 20 1.26 8.93 -17.96
CA PHE A 20 1.25 9.85 -16.82
C PHE A 20 1.18 11.33 -17.25
N THR A 21 0.34 12.13 -16.58
CA THR A 21 0.41 13.59 -16.59
C THR A 21 0.18 14.13 -15.16
N PRO A 22 1.07 14.99 -14.62
CA PRO A 22 0.95 15.44 -13.23
C PRO A 22 0.04 16.68 -13.10
N GLY A 23 -0.95 16.60 -12.22
CA GLY A 23 -1.73 17.74 -11.73
C GLY A 23 -1.26 18.13 -10.32
N SER A 24 -0.94 19.41 -10.12
CA SER A 24 -0.40 19.96 -8.87
C SER A 24 -1.51 20.32 -7.88
N ALA A 25 -1.37 19.90 -6.63
CA ALA A 25 -2.05 20.50 -5.49
C ALA A 25 -1.09 20.46 -4.29
N ARG A 26 -0.79 21.65 -3.73
CA ARG A 26 0.00 21.78 -2.51
C ARG A 26 -0.91 21.57 -1.31
N THR A 27 -0.53 20.67 -0.43
CA THR A 27 -1.16 20.49 0.88
C THR A 27 -0.11 20.67 1.97
N VAL A 28 -0.56 21.25 3.08
CA VAL A 28 0.20 21.63 4.27
C VAL A 28 1.01 20.44 4.82
N GLN A 29 2.33 20.55 4.83
CA GLN A 29 3.26 19.62 5.49
C GLN A 29 3.57 20.09 6.91
N PRO A 30 3.65 19.18 7.89
CA PRO A 30 4.66 19.29 8.92
C PRO A 30 5.70 18.18 8.78
N VAL A 31 6.89 18.47 9.31
CA VAL A 31 8.10 17.64 9.41
C VAL A 31 9.03 17.71 8.19
N GLY A 32 9.91 18.71 8.17
CA GLY A 32 10.97 18.89 7.16
C GLY A 32 11.91 17.69 6.95
N GLY A 33 11.84 16.67 7.81
CA GLY A 33 12.52 15.38 7.61
C GLY A 33 11.92 14.53 6.48
N ALA A 34 10.60 14.49 6.31
CA ALA A 34 9.96 13.65 5.30
C ALA A 34 10.35 14.05 3.87
N ALA A 35 10.33 15.35 3.57
CA ALA A 35 10.76 15.90 2.28
C ALA A 35 12.26 15.63 2.00
N ALA A 36 13.10 15.74 3.04
CA ALA A 36 14.53 15.46 2.92
C ALA A 36 14.80 13.98 2.63
N VAL A 37 14.10 13.06 3.30
CA VAL A 37 14.25 11.63 3.03
C VAL A 37 13.72 11.27 1.65
N ALA A 38 12.59 11.85 1.22
CA ALA A 38 12.07 11.65 -0.12
C ALA A 38 13.06 12.14 -1.20
N ALA A 39 13.70 13.30 -0.96
CA ALA A 39 14.75 13.80 -1.85
C ALA A 39 15.95 12.83 -1.89
N ALA A 40 16.45 12.40 -0.72
CA ALA A 40 17.55 11.45 -0.63
C ALA A 40 17.23 10.11 -1.32
N GLY A 41 16.00 9.60 -1.17
CA GLY A 41 15.57 8.37 -1.83
C GLY A 41 15.51 8.48 -3.35
N ARG A 42 15.09 9.63 -3.88
CA ARG A 42 15.16 9.89 -5.33
C ARG A 42 16.59 10.02 -5.82
N PHE A 43 17.47 10.66 -5.06
CA PHE A 43 18.91 10.71 -5.39
C PHE A 43 19.54 9.31 -5.39
N ASP A 44 19.23 8.48 -4.39
CA ASP A 44 19.71 7.10 -4.31
C ASP A 44 19.24 6.28 -5.54
N GLN A 45 17.98 6.39 -5.96
CA GLN A 45 17.49 5.76 -7.18
C GLN A 45 18.28 6.20 -8.43
N VAL A 46 18.56 7.50 -8.58
CA VAL A 46 19.36 8.04 -9.69
C VAL A 46 20.79 7.49 -9.65
N LEU A 47 21.39 7.36 -8.46
CA LEU A 47 22.73 6.77 -8.31
C LEU A 47 22.75 5.30 -8.71
N TYR A 48 21.74 4.50 -8.34
CA TYR A 48 21.66 3.10 -8.77
C TYR A 48 21.45 2.96 -10.28
N ASP A 49 20.65 3.84 -10.89
CA ASP A 49 20.51 3.89 -12.34
C ASP A 49 21.84 4.23 -13.03
N LEU A 50 22.55 5.27 -12.54
CA LEU A 50 23.85 5.68 -13.08
C LEU A 50 24.91 4.59 -12.92
N MET A 51 25.00 3.95 -11.74
CA MET A 51 25.91 2.84 -11.49
C MET A 51 25.60 1.65 -12.41
N GLY A 52 24.32 1.32 -12.61
CA GLY A 52 23.91 0.25 -13.51
C GLY A 52 24.34 0.52 -14.95
N LYS A 53 24.12 1.75 -15.43
CA LYS A 53 24.57 2.21 -16.75
C LYS A 53 26.09 2.17 -16.90
N ALA A 54 26.84 2.65 -15.90
CA ALA A 54 28.30 2.67 -15.92
C ALA A 54 28.91 1.25 -15.93
N LEU A 55 28.27 0.29 -15.27
CA LEU A 55 28.71 -1.10 -15.18
C LEU A 55 28.11 -2.02 -16.27
N GLY A 56 27.18 -1.52 -17.08
CA GLY A 56 26.47 -2.32 -18.07
C GLY A 56 25.58 -3.42 -17.47
N VAL A 57 25.09 -3.23 -16.25
CA VAL A 57 24.23 -4.21 -15.55
C VAL A 57 22.90 -3.58 -15.13
N PRO A 58 21.79 -4.33 -15.12
CA PRO A 58 20.52 -3.82 -14.61
C PRO A 58 20.60 -3.57 -13.09
N ALA A 59 19.86 -2.58 -12.59
CA ALA A 59 19.92 -2.14 -11.19
C ALA A 59 19.71 -3.26 -10.15
N TYR A 60 18.87 -4.26 -10.44
CA TYR A 60 18.65 -5.40 -9.54
C TYR A 60 19.92 -6.23 -9.29
N ARG A 61 20.91 -6.21 -10.20
CA ARG A 61 22.22 -6.88 -9.98
C ARG A 61 23.03 -6.18 -8.91
N LEU A 62 22.85 -4.86 -8.75
CA LEU A 62 23.52 -4.06 -7.71
C LEU A 62 22.91 -4.30 -6.32
N THR A 63 21.66 -4.76 -6.27
CA THR A 63 20.93 -4.98 -4.99
C THR A 63 21.03 -6.41 -4.47
N GLY A 64 21.65 -7.35 -5.20
CA GLY A 64 21.82 -8.74 -4.80
C GLY A 64 21.53 -9.78 -5.89
N GLY A 65 21.06 -9.33 -7.06
CA GLY A 65 20.70 -10.22 -8.16
C GLY A 65 19.24 -10.67 -8.12
N ALA A 66 18.84 -11.44 -9.14
CA ALA A 66 17.47 -11.93 -9.25
C ALA A 66 17.26 -13.11 -8.30
N CYS A 67 16.20 -13.06 -7.50
CA CYS A 67 15.72 -14.17 -6.66
C CYS A 67 14.49 -14.88 -7.25
N ARG A 68 14.03 -14.46 -8.43
CA ARG A 68 12.90 -15.02 -9.18
C ARG A 68 12.99 -14.62 -10.65
N ASP A 69 12.42 -15.42 -11.54
CA ASP A 69 12.42 -15.15 -12.98
C ASP A 69 11.35 -14.15 -13.42
N ARG A 70 10.25 -14.05 -12.64
CA ARG A 70 9.12 -13.15 -12.91
C ARG A 70 8.62 -12.53 -11.61
N VAL A 71 8.18 -11.29 -11.68
CA VAL A 71 7.56 -10.56 -10.56
C VAL A 71 6.06 -10.47 -10.81
N ARG A 72 5.26 -10.90 -9.84
CA ARG A 72 3.80 -10.71 -9.89
C ARG A 72 3.49 -9.23 -9.73
N VAL A 73 2.57 -8.73 -10.57
CA VAL A 73 2.08 -7.35 -10.55
C VAL A 73 0.56 -7.35 -10.41
N TYR A 74 0.03 -6.26 -9.90
CA TYR A 74 -1.41 -6.01 -9.86
C TYR A 74 -1.71 -4.61 -10.41
N ALA A 75 -2.92 -4.43 -10.94
CA ALA A 75 -3.39 -3.16 -11.48
C ALA A 75 -4.17 -2.38 -10.43
N ASN A 76 -3.80 -1.12 -10.23
CA ASN A 76 -4.50 -0.19 -9.38
C ASN A 76 -5.58 0.57 -10.15
N GLY A 77 -6.84 0.40 -9.75
CA GLY A 77 -7.97 1.19 -10.22
C GLY A 77 -8.13 2.47 -9.42
N TRP A 78 -8.16 3.63 -10.10
CA TRP A 78 -8.45 4.92 -9.48
C TRP A 78 -9.88 5.36 -9.80
N TYR A 79 -10.63 5.87 -8.82
CA TYR A 79 -11.90 6.53 -9.11
C TYR A 79 -11.72 7.92 -9.69
N THR A 80 -12.69 8.29 -10.52
CA THR A 80 -12.94 9.68 -10.91
C THR A 80 -13.91 10.31 -9.90
N GLY A 81 -13.44 11.23 -9.06
CA GLY A 81 -14.28 12.00 -8.14
C GLY A 81 -13.48 12.90 -7.20
N ASP A 82 -14.11 13.94 -6.67
CA ASP A 82 -13.46 14.90 -5.76
C ASP A 82 -12.96 14.20 -4.49
N ARG A 83 -11.67 14.38 -4.19
CA ARG A 83 -11.02 13.88 -2.98
C ARG A 83 -10.98 14.99 -1.93
N GLU A 84 -11.68 14.79 -0.82
CA GLU A 84 -11.43 15.53 0.42
C GLU A 84 -10.47 14.70 1.29
N PRO A 85 -9.30 15.22 1.67
CA PRO A 85 -8.29 14.52 2.46
C PRO A 85 -8.69 14.44 3.95
N ALA A 86 -9.92 14.03 4.24
CA ALA A 86 -10.38 13.87 5.61
C ALA A 86 -9.73 12.63 6.23
N ALA A 87 -8.68 12.83 7.02
CA ALA A 87 -8.23 11.83 7.99
C ALA A 87 -9.34 11.61 9.02
N PHE A 88 -9.53 10.38 9.47
CA PHE A 88 -10.62 9.96 10.36
C PHE A 88 -12.02 10.08 9.74
N ALA A 89 -12.13 9.80 8.45
CA ALA A 89 -13.41 9.74 7.77
C ALA A 89 -14.31 8.68 8.40
N GLU A 90 -15.52 9.12 8.79
CA GLU A 90 -16.63 8.24 9.04
C GLU A 90 -17.47 8.12 7.78
N LEU A 91 -17.79 6.90 7.39
CA LEU A 91 -18.71 6.68 6.29
C LEU A 91 -20.14 6.72 6.81
N SER A 92 -20.97 7.56 6.19
CA SER A 92 -22.41 7.41 6.32
C SER A 92 -22.83 6.00 5.88
N ARG A 93 -24.01 5.55 6.31
CA ARG A 93 -24.54 4.23 5.90
C ARG A 93 -24.63 4.10 4.37
N ALA A 94 -24.95 5.19 3.69
CA ALA A 94 -25.05 5.22 2.23
C ALA A 94 -23.67 5.08 1.56
N GLU A 95 -22.65 5.78 2.07
CA GLU A 95 -21.28 5.69 1.53
C GLU A 95 -20.65 4.33 1.81
N LEU A 96 -20.87 3.77 3.01
CA LEU A 96 -20.44 2.41 3.33
C LEU A 96 -21.07 1.42 2.36
N ARG A 97 -22.40 1.43 2.22
CA ARG A 97 -23.12 0.51 1.32
C ARG A 97 -22.63 0.63 -0.11
N ARG A 98 -22.50 1.87 -0.62
CA ARG A 98 -21.98 2.11 -1.96
C ARG A 98 -20.55 1.55 -2.13
N SER A 99 -19.70 1.68 -1.12
CA SER A 99 -18.34 1.16 -1.19
C SER A 99 -18.32 -0.37 -1.25
N ILE A 100 -19.19 -1.03 -0.48
CA ILE A 100 -19.39 -2.49 -0.55
C ILE A 100 -19.96 -2.91 -1.91
N ASP A 101 -20.95 -2.19 -2.45
CA ASP A 101 -21.55 -2.47 -3.75
C ASP A 101 -20.51 -2.40 -4.89
N ILE A 102 -19.56 -1.45 -4.81
CA ILE A 102 -18.45 -1.35 -5.77
C ILE A 102 -17.54 -2.58 -5.69
N VAL A 103 -17.12 -2.98 -4.48
CA VAL A 103 -16.28 -4.17 -4.30
C VAL A 103 -16.99 -5.42 -4.79
N ALA A 104 -18.29 -5.55 -4.49
CA ALA A 104 -19.13 -6.65 -4.97
C ALA A 104 -19.21 -6.69 -6.51
N ALA A 105 -19.41 -5.53 -7.15
CA ALA A 105 -19.45 -5.44 -8.61
C ALA A 105 -18.11 -5.81 -9.25
N VAL A 106 -16.99 -5.37 -8.67
CA VAL A 106 -15.66 -5.75 -9.14
C VAL A 106 -15.42 -7.25 -8.96
N ARG A 107 -15.71 -7.81 -7.78
CA ARG A 107 -15.61 -9.26 -7.52
C ARG A 107 -16.45 -10.08 -8.51
N ALA A 108 -17.68 -9.66 -8.79
CA ALA A 108 -18.54 -10.31 -9.77
C ALA A 108 -17.95 -10.26 -11.19
N ALA A 109 -17.32 -9.15 -11.56
CA ALA A 109 -16.72 -8.97 -12.89
C ALA A 109 -15.42 -9.76 -13.09
N VAL A 110 -14.56 -9.83 -12.07
CA VAL A 110 -13.24 -10.50 -12.16
C VAL A 110 -13.28 -11.98 -11.82
N GLY A 111 -14.40 -12.47 -11.27
CA GLY A 111 -14.58 -13.85 -10.83
C GLY A 111 -13.92 -14.16 -9.48
N PRO A 112 -14.08 -15.39 -8.96
CA PRO A 112 -13.59 -15.78 -7.64
C PRO A 112 -12.07 -15.98 -7.60
N GLU A 113 -11.45 -16.44 -8.69
CA GLU A 113 -10.03 -16.82 -8.73
C GLU A 113 -9.07 -15.62 -8.79
N THR A 114 -9.54 -14.47 -9.29
CA THR A 114 -8.70 -13.28 -9.41
C THR A 114 -8.45 -12.69 -8.03
N GLU A 115 -7.19 -12.48 -7.66
CA GLU A 115 -6.86 -11.85 -6.37
C GLU A 115 -7.35 -10.38 -6.38
N LEU A 116 -8.12 -10.02 -5.36
CA LEU A 116 -8.73 -8.70 -5.21
C LEU A 116 -8.19 -8.03 -3.95
N TYR A 117 -7.80 -6.78 -4.07
CA TYR A 117 -7.32 -5.97 -2.97
C TYR A 117 -8.22 -4.75 -2.82
N VAL A 118 -8.39 -4.30 -1.58
CA VAL A 118 -9.14 -3.08 -1.28
C VAL A 118 -8.24 -2.10 -0.57
N GLU A 119 -8.41 -0.81 -0.87
CA GLU A 119 -7.53 0.25 -0.41
C GLU A 119 -8.32 1.38 0.28
N GLY A 120 -7.90 1.70 1.51
CA GLY A 120 -8.49 2.66 2.44
C GLY A 120 -7.90 4.07 2.41
N HIS A 121 -6.68 4.28 1.90
CA HIS A 121 -5.93 5.56 1.85
C HIS A 121 -5.71 6.20 3.22
N ALA A 122 -5.38 5.38 4.22
CA ALA A 122 -5.06 5.78 5.58
C ALA A 122 -6.10 6.73 6.22
N ARG A 123 -7.38 6.59 5.89
CA ARG A 123 -8.37 7.63 6.20
C ARG A 123 -9.42 7.26 7.22
N PHE A 124 -9.70 5.99 7.46
CA PHE A 124 -10.85 5.66 8.29
C PHE A 124 -10.57 5.77 9.78
N ALA A 125 -11.58 6.17 10.53
CA ALA A 125 -11.57 5.93 11.96
C ALA A 125 -11.71 4.43 12.26
N MET A 126 -11.25 4.03 13.46
CA MET A 126 -11.22 2.63 13.89
C MET A 126 -12.57 1.93 13.77
N HIS A 127 -13.67 2.62 14.09
CA HIS A 127 -14.98 1.99 14.06
C HIS A 127 -15.50 1.76 12.64
N THR A 128 -15.26 2.69 11.72
CA THR A 128 -15.56 2.51 10.30
C THR A 128 -14.71 1.40 9.70
N ALA A 129 -13.40 1.37 9.98
CA ALA A 129 -12.51 0.30 9.53
C ALA A 129 -12.93 -1.08 10.08
N ALA A 130 -13.29 -1.17 11.36
CA ALA A 130 -13.76 -2.43 11.96
C ALA A 130 -15.07 -2.95 11.35
N ARG A 131 -15.96 -2.04 10.91
CA ARG A 131 -17.15 -2.43 10.15
C ARG A 131 -16.78 -2.90 8.75
N LEU A 132 -15.91 -2.18 8.06
CA LEU A 132 -15.45 -2.55 6.72
C LEU A 132 -14.80 -3.94 6.70
N VAL A 133 -13.94 -4.24 7.66
CA VAL A 133 -13.32 -5.57 7.80
C VAL A 133 -14.36 -6.69 7.83
N ARG A 134 -15.48 -6.49 8.53
CA ARG A 134 -16.58 -7.49 8.58
C ARG A 134 -17.38 -7.55 7.28
N GLU A 135 -17.73 -6.40 6.72
CA GLU A 135 -18.55 -6.32 5.51
C GLU A 135 -17.78 -6.78 4.26
N LEU A 136 -16.45 -6.70 4.28
CA LEU A 136 -15.57 -7.12 3.18
C LEU A 136 -15.19 -8.60 3.23
N GLU A 137 -15.43 -9.30 4.34
CA GLU A 137 -15.12 -10.72 4.53
C GLU A 137 -15.63 -11.62 3.38
N PRO A 138 -16.87 -11.45 2.86
CA PRO A 138 -17.40 -12.30 1.79
C PRO A 138 -16.67 -12.20 0.45
N PHE A 139 -15.80 -11.20 0.24
CA PHE A 139 -15.14 -10.97 -1.05
C PHE A 139 -13.77 -11.62 -1.18
N ASP A 140 -13.29 -12.32 -0.14
CA ASP A 140 -12.01 -13.03 -0.10
C ASP A 140 -10.85 -12.18 -0.64
N LEU A 141 -10.52 -11.13 0.12
CA LEU A 141 -9.52 -10.15 -0.28
C LEU A 141 -8.11 -10.67 -0.02
N GLY A 142 -7.19 -10.42 -0.97
CA GLY A 142 -5.77 -10.67 -0.79
C GLY A 142 -5.15 -9.79 0.31
N TRP A 143 -5.62 -8.54 0.45
CA TRP A 143 -5.40 -7.68 1.60
C TRP A 143 -6.36 -6.48 1.62
N PHE A 144 -6.46 -5.83 2.78
CA PHE A 144 -7.03 -4.50 2.96
C PHE A 144 -5.92 -3.51 3.32
N GLU A 145 -5.70 -2.55 2.41
CA GLU A 145 -4.61 -1.59 2.42
C GLU A 145 -4.97 -0.31 3.17
N GLU A 146 -4.01 0.12 3.99
CA GLU A 146 -4.04 1.33 4.82
C GLU A 146 -5.45 1.73 5.33
N PRO A 147 -6.13 0.88 6.12
CA PRO A 147 -7.45 1.19 6.62
C PRO A 147 -7.48 2.39 7.57
N LEU A 148 -6.42 2.61 8.36
CA LEU A 148 -6.36 3.66 9.38
C LEU A 148 -5.23 4.66 9.08
N PRO A 149 -5.25 5.87 9.64
CA PRO A 149 -4.10 6.77 9.59
C PRO A 149 -2.81 6.10 10.08
N TRP A 150 -1.72 6.22 9.33
CA TRP A 150 -0.42 5.61 9.63
C TRP A 150 0.17 6.09 10.97
N THR A 151 -0.28 7.25 11.45
CA THR A 151 0.08 7.80 12.77
C THR A 151 -0.47 6.97 13.95
N HIS A 152 -1.45 6.09 13.71
CA HIS A 152 -2.09 5.23 14.71
C HIS A 152 -1.69 3.75 14.57
N ILE A 153 -0.40 3.48 14.37
CA ILE A 153 0.11 2.14 14.09
C ILE A 153 -0.23 1.10 15.17
N GLU A 154 -0.37 1.49 16.44
CA GLU A 154 -0.79 0.56 17.50
C GLU A 154 -2.24 0.08 17.32
N ARG A 155 -3.11 0.90 16.71
CA ARG A 155 -4.50 0.52 16.44
C ARG A 155 -4.63 -0.44 15.26
N TYR A 156 -3.63 -0.50 14.38
CA TYR A 156 -3.61 -1.47 13.30
C TYR A 156 -3.58 -2.90 13.83
N ALA A 157 -2.80 -3.18 14.88
CA ALA A 157 -2.78 -4.50 15.51
C ALA A 157 -4.16 -4.91 16.05
N GLU A 158 -4.90 -3.97 16.65
CA GLU A 158 -6.28 -4.21 17.11
C GLU A 158 -7.26 -4.48 15.96
N LEU A 159 -7.07 -3.83 14.81
CA LEU A 159 -7.90 -4.02 13.63
C LEU A 159 -7.59 -5.35 12.96
N ARG A 160 -6.30 -5.66 12.77
CA ARG A 160 -5.79 -6.90 12.20
C ARG A 160 -6.27 -8.12 12.98
N ALA A 161 -6.30 -8.05 14.30
CA ALA A 161 -6.83 -9.12 15.14
C ALA A 161 -8.32 -9.42 14.91
N ARG A 162 -9.07 -8.52 14.27
CA ARG A 162 -10.49 -8.69 13.92
C ARG A 162 -10.70 -9.05 12.45
N ALA A 163 -9.64 -9.02 11.65
CA ALA A 163 -9.69 -9.22 10.21
C ALA A 163 -9.44 -10.67 9.83
N THR A 164 -10.22 -11.15 8.87
CA THR A 164 -10.00 -12.45 8.23
C THR A 164 -9.10 -12.32 6.99
N MET A 165 -9.05 -11.12 6.40
CA MET A 165 -8.11 -10.76 5.34
C MET A 165 -6.82 -10.15 5.91
N PRO A 166 -5.67 -10.29 5.19
CA PRO A 166 -4.44 -9.60 5.57
C PRO A 166 -4.60 -8.07 5.59
N ILE A 167 -3.93 -7.40 6.51
CA ILE A 167 -3.83 -5.93 6.52
C ILE A 167 -2.48 -5.51 5.96
N SER A 168 -2.46 -4.53 5.06
CA SER A 168 -1.23 -3.97 4.52
C SER A 168 -1.10 -2.48 4.82
N GLY A 169 0.12 -1.98 4.76
CA GLY A 169 0.39 -0.54 4.79
C GLY A 169 1.88 -0.26 4.72
N GLY A 170 2.24 1.02 4.78
CA GLY A 170 3.64 1.40 4.89
C GLY A 170 4.06 2.57 4.03
N GLU A 171 3.27 2.92 3.01
CA GLU A 171 3.66 3.88 1.99
C GLU A 171 3.92 5.29 2.54
N HIS A 172 3.29 5.63 3.66
CA HIS A 172 3.45 6.91 4.36
C HIS A 172 4.66 6.99 5.32
N PHE A 173 5.42 5.90 5.51
CA PHE A 173 6.64 5.93 6.34
C PHE A 173 7.88 6.28 5.54
N HIS A 174 8.71 7.15 6.11
CA HIS A 174 9.82 7.78 5.41
C HIS A 174 11.18 7.22 5.81
N ASN A 175 11.33 6.62 7.00
CA ASN A 175 12.65 6.19 7.49
C ASN A 175 12.58 4.93 8.35
N ARG A 176 13.72 4.26 8.51
CA ARG A 176 13.82 3.01 9.29
C ARG A 176 13.36 3.10 10.75
N TYR A 177 13.35 4.29 11.36
CA TYR A 177 12.91 4.45 12.75
C TYR A 177 11.39 4.36 12.85
N GLU A 178 10.69 4.89 11.86
CA GLU A 178 9.24 4.74 11.76
C GLU A 178 8.86 3.29 11.43
N TYR A 179 9.58 2.66 10.50
CA TYR A 179 9.42 1.23 10.24
C TYR A 179 9.75 0.35 11.43
N ALA A 180 10.74 0.71 12.26
CA ALA A 180 11.05 -0.02 13.48
C ALA A 180 9.85 -0.06 14.44
N ARG A 181 9.09 1.04 14.54
CA ARG A 181 7.83 1.07 15.32
C ARG A 181 6.75 0.18 14.71
N LEU A 182 6.59 0.20 13.38
CA LEU A 182 5.68 -0.72 12.69
C LEU A 182 6.06 -2.19 12.93
N PHE A 183 7.35 -2.53 12.80
CA PHE A 183 7.85 -3.88 13.03
C PHE A 183 7.64 -4.35 14.47
N ALA A 184 7.77 -3.45 15.44
CA ALA A 184 7.58 -3.77 16.86
C ALA A 184 6.11 -3.98 17.26
N THR A 185 5.15 -3.59 16.43
CA THR A 185 3.71 -3.56 16.80
C THR A 185 2.89 -4.70 16.20
N ASP A 186 3.47 -5.54 15.33
CA ASP A 186 2.74 -6.60 14.60
C ASP A 186 1.48 -6.04 13.89
N ALA A 187 1.58 -4.80 13.41
CA ALA A 187 0.47 -3.98 12.93
C ALA A 187 -0.07 -4.44 11.57
N VAL A 188 0.78 -4.97 10.69
CA VAL A 188 0.42 -5.33 9.32
C VAL A 188 0.98 -6.71 8.97
N ASP A 189 0.33 -7.40 8.05
CA ASP A 189 0.81 -8.65 7.44
C ASP A 189 1.75 -8.39 6.26
N ILE A 190 1.64 -7.21 5.62
CA ILE A 190 2.38 -6.83 4.42
C ILE A 190 2.86 -5.38 4.55
N ILE A 191 4.17 -5.14 4.41
CA ILE A 191 4.70 -3.77 4.27
C ILE A 191 4.83 -3.34 2.82
N GLN A 192 4.52 -2.07 2.59
CA GLN A 192 4.44 -1.44 1.27
C GLN A 192 5.29 -0.15 1.21
N PRO A 193 6.61 -0.21 1.44
CA PRO A 193 7.44 0.98 1.36
C PRO A 193 7.47 1.57 -0.05
N ASP A 194 7.14 2.85 -0.17
CA ASP A 194 7.39 3.60 -1.40
C ASP A 194 8.90 3.85 -1.51
N LEU A 195 9.51 3.38 -2.61
CA LEU A 195 10.95 3.46 -2.84
C LEU A 195 11.48 4.91 -2.83
N SER A 196 10.67 5.86 -3.29
CA SER A 196 11.03 7.27 -3.32
C SER A 196 10.87 7.93 -1.96
N MET A 197 9.87 7.52 -1.18
CA MET A 197 9.57 8.14 0.13
C MET A 197 10.39 7.53 1.27
N ALA A 198 10.69 6.23 1.20
CA ALA A 198 11.37 5.47 2.25
C ALA A 198 12.91 5.47 2.15
N GLY A 199 13.50 6.35 1.33
CA GLY A 199 14.96 6.54 1.27
C GLY A 199 15.70 5.72 0.21
N GLY A 200 15.03 5.24 -0.84
CA GLY A 200 15.68 4.63 -2.01
C GLY A 200 16.03 3.15 -1.84
N PHE A 201 16.75 2.59 -2.83
CA PHE A 201 17.17 1.19 -2.82
C PHE A 201 18.02 0.86 -1.60
N THR A 202 18.92 1.75 -1.20
CA THR A 202 19.83 1.52 -0.08
C THR A 202 19.07 1.31 1.24
N GLU A 203 18.07 2.15 1.53
CA GLU A 203 17.33 2.06 2.79
C GLU A 203 16.26 0.96 2.71
N VAL A 204 15.53 0.87 1.60
CA VAL A 204 14.48 -0.14 1.42
C VAL A 204 15.07 -1.56 1.43
N ARG A 205 16.30 -1.79 0.94
CA ARG A 205 16.96 -3.09 1.07
C ARG A 205 17.21 -3.48 2.53
N LYS A 206 17.50 -2.53 3.42
CA LYS A 206 17.64 -2.82 4.86
C LYS A 206 16.29 -3.17 5.47
N LEU A 207 15.23 -2.46 5.08
CA LEU A 207 13.86 -2.79 5.51
C LEU A 207 13.45 -4.18 5.06
N ALA A 208 13.74 -4.54 3.80
CA ALA A 208 13.48 -5.88 3.27
C ALA A 208 14.23 -6.96 4.05
N ALA A 209 15.50 -6.74 4.38
CA ALA A 209 16.30 -7.68 5.18
C ALA A 209 15.75 -7.87 6.61
N ILE A 210 15.23 -6.79 7.23
CA ILE A 210 14.59 -6.87 8.54
C ILE A 210 13.27 -7.64 8.44
N ALA A 211 12.44 -7.34 7.43
CA ALA A 211 11.17 -8.00 7.22
C ALA A 211 11.32 -9.50 6.90
N ASP A 212 12.36 -9.90 6.16
CA ASP A 212 12.66 -11.30 5.82
C ASP A 212 12.93 -12.17 7.06
N GLN A 213 13.37 -11.58 8.16
CA GLN A 213 13.57 -12.27 9.44
C GLN A 213 12.28 -12.43 10.26
N MET A 214 11.18 -11.78 9.84
CA MET A 214 9.92 -11.76 10.57
C MET A 214 8.95 -12.82 10.03
N PRO A 215 8.58 -13.85 10.80
CA PRO A 215 7.84 -15.01 10.27
C PRO A 215 6.42 -14.69 9.80
N ARG A 216 5.84 -13.57 10.23
CA ARG A 216 4.45 -13.17 9.92
C ARG A 216 4.35 -11.96 9.01
N LEU A 217 5.48 -11.36 8.63
CA LEU A 217 5.49 -10.15 7.82
C LEU A 217 5.99 -10.45 6.41
N ARG A 218 5.29 -9.92 5.42
CA ARG A 218 5.69 -10.02 4.01
C ARG A 218 6.10 -8.66 3.47
N PHE A 219 7.10 -8.67 2.59
CA PHE A 219 7.51 -7.50 1.83
C PHE A 219 6.80 -7.47 0.48
N MET A 220 6.23 -6.33 0.07
CA MET A 220 5.52 -6.19 -1.20
C MET A 220 6.45 -6.24 -2.43
N PRO A 221 6.06 -6.94 -3.53
CA PRO A 221 4.91 -7.84 -3.63
C PRO A 221 5.17 -9.14 -2.85
N PRO A 222 4.19 -9.64 -2.07
CA PRO A 222 4.39 -10.81 -1.25
C PRO A 222 4.79 -12.00 -2.14
N TYR A 223 5.91 -12.64 -1.80
CA TYR A 223 6.28 -13.90 -2.42
C TYR A 223 5.37 -15.00 -1.86
N ARG A 224 4.44 -15.51 -2.69
CA ARG A 224 3.83 -16.81 -2.45
C ARG A 224 4.66 -17.83 -3.22
N SER A 225 5.34 -18.74 -2.52
CA SER A 225 5.80 -19.98 -3.15
C SER A 225 4.57 -20.81 -3.46
N SER A 226 3.99 -20.65 -4.66
CA SER A 226 3.06 -21.64 -5.16
C SER A 226 3.86 -22.92 -5.46
N LEU A 227 3.46 -24.01 -4.80
CA LEU A 227 3.72 -25.39 -5.22
C LEU A 227 3.32 -25.59 -6.69
#